data_AF-A0A2I0Q849-F1
#
_entry.id   AF-A0A2I0Q849-F1
#
_cell.length_a   1.000
_cell.length_b   1.000
_cell.length_c   1.000
_cell.angle_alpha   90.00
_cell.angle_beta   90.00
_cell.angle_gamma   90.00
#
_symmetry.space_group_name_H-M   'P 1'
#
loop_
_entity.id
_entity.type
_entity.pdbx_description
1 polymer ?
#
loop_
_entity_poly.entity_id
_entity_poly.type
_entity_poly.pdbx_seq_one_letter_code
_entity_poly.pdbx_strand_id
1 'polypeptide(L)'
;MRLSEEILTNVIDAYRKIRNTLRFILGNISGFTEKDRVSSEELLDIDKWMLSKLQRLISDLKAGYDNYEFHKVFRLAYNFCVVELSSFYFNMLKDRLYTFNKKSKERLSAQTVIDEIFCKLLPFLTPIISFTAEETYQEYKKQDTGSKMQDSVFLLDIPEVNEKFVNQEIEKKFEEIIKIRDVVLKSLEDERKKGVIGNSLEAKIVLYTNVDEKKKFLKGNHQNLLDTFLVSQLEIAESSVGGNKDESENLEVKVLPASGKKCVRCWMWSDTVGKEPAHQEICLKCVKNL
;
A
#
# COMPACT_ATOMS: atom_id res chain seq x y z
N MET A 1 -3.29 29.87 -20.45
CA MET A 1 -3.95 29.31 -19.26
C MET A 1 -5.45 29.58 -19.38
N ARG A 2 -6.31 28.59 -19.16
CA ARG A 2 -7.79 28.75 -19.16
C ARG A 2 -8.26 28.65 -17.71
N LEU A 3 -9.23 29.47 -17.31
CA LEU A 3 -9.81 29.46 -15.97
C LEU A 3 -11.33 29.34 -16.08
N SER A 4 -11.91 28.37 -15.37
CA SER A 4 -13.35 28.15 -15.25
C SER A 4 -13.65 27.56 -13.87
N GLU A 5 -14.93 27.59 -13.46
CA GLU A 5 -15.36 26.95 -12.21
C GLU A 5 -15.07 25.45 -12.20
N GLU A 6 -15.23 24.78 -13.34
CA GLU A 6 -14.91 23.37 -13.50
C GLU A 6 -13.41 23.10 -13.25
N ILE A 7 -12.54 23.95 -13.80
CA ILE A 7 -11.08 23.86 -13.56
C ILE A 7 -10.75 24.06 -12.09
N LEU A 8 -11.36 25.05 -11.43
CA LEU A 8 -11.16 25.29 -10.00
C LEU A 8 -11.64 24.11 -9.14
N THR A 9 -12.79 23.52 -9.49
CA THR A 9 -13.33 22.34 -8.80
C THR A 9 -12.36 21.16 -8.89
N ASN A 10 -11.83 20.88 -10.07
CA ASN A 10 -10.85 19.82 -10.28
C ASN A 10 -9.56 20.06 -9.47
N VAL A 11 -9.10 21.31 -9.36
CA VAL A 11 -7.93 21.67 -8.53
C VAL A 11 -8.22 21.46 -7.04
N ILE A 12 -9.41 21.84 -6.56
CA ILE A 12 -9.83 21.62 -5.17
C ILE A 12 -9.85 20.13 -4.82
N ASP A 13 -10.39 19.30 -5.71
CA ASP A 13 -10.46 17.86 -5.48
C ASP A 13 -9.08 17.20 -5.51
N ALA A 14 -8.19 17.67 -6.39
CA ALA A 14 -6.80 17.22 -6.40
C ALA A 14 -6.06 17.59 -5.10
N TYR A 15 -6.24 18.82 -4.63
CA TYR A 15 -5.72 19.28 -3.34
C TYR A 15 -6.23 18.43 -2.18
N ARG A 16 -7.54 18.16 -2.11
CA ARG A 16 -8.16 17.34 -1.06
C ARG A 16 -7.56 15.94 -1.01
N LYS A 17 -7.29 15.33 -2.17
CA LYS A 17 -6.66 14.01 -2.24
C LYS A 17 -5.23 14.03 -1.66
N ILE A 18 -4.41 15.01 -2.04
CA ILE A 18 -3.05 15.17 -1.47
C ILE A 18 -3.13 15.39 0.05
N ARG A 19 -3.97 16.31 0.52
CA ARG A 19 -4.16 16.57 1.96
C ARG A 19 -4.61 15.32 2.72
N ASN A 20 -5.53 14.54 2.15
CA ASN A 20 -5.99 13.29 2.76
C ASN A 20 -4.89 12.23 2.83
N THR A 21 -4.03 12.13 1.81
CA THR A 21 -2.84 11.27 1.83
C THR A 21 -1.89 11.67 2.97
N LEU A 22 -1.56 12.97 3.08
CA LEU A 22 -0.71 13.48 4.18
C LEU A 22 -1.34 13.20 5.55
N ARG A 23 -2.65 13.41 5.71
CA ARG A 23 -3.37 13.12 6.95
C ARG A 23 -3.32 11.63 7.30
N PHE A 24 -3.47 10.73 6.32
CA PHE A 24 -3.35 9.30 6.54
C PHE A 24 -1.95 8.94 7.04
N ILE A 25 -0.91 9.50 6.42
CA ILE A 25 0.47 9.29 6.83
C ILE A 25 0.67 9.70 8.30
N LEU A 26 0.38 10.95 8.65
CA LEU A 26 0.53 11.47 10.02
C LEU A 26 -0.22 10.62 11.05
N GLY A 27 -1.44 10.21 10.75
CA GLY A 27 -2.24 9.39 11.65
C GLY A 27 -1.66 8.00 11.90
N ASN A 28 -0.91 7.44 10.93
CA ASN A 28 -0.34 6.10 11.02
C ASN A 28 1.10 6.06 11.51
N ILE A 29 1.82 7.19 11.53
CA ILE A 29 3.16 7.31 12.15
C ILE A 29 3.12 7.92 13.56
N SER A 30 1.93 8.20 14.09
CA SER A 30 1.80 8.69 15.46
C SER A 30 2.40 7.73 16.49
N GLY A 31 3.39 8.23 17.23
CA GLY A 31 4.14 7.47 18.24
C GLY A 31 5.22 6.53 17.67
N PHE A 32 5.44 6.53 16.36
CA PHE A 32 6.62 5.90 15.74
C PHE A 32 7.82 6.83 15.93
N THR A 33 8.98 6.26 16.27
CA THR A 33 10.22 7.01 16.46
C THR A 33 11.37 6.35 15.71
N GLU A 34 12.50 7.05 15.59
CA GLU A 34 13.70 6.49 14.94
C GLU A 34 14.19 5.17 15.57
N LYS A 35 13.89 4.94 16.86
CA LYS A 35 14.23 3.68 17.54
C LYS A 35 13.39 2.48 17.08
N ASP A 36 12.22 2.75 16.54
CA ASP A 36 11.28 1.75 16.04
C ASP A 36 11.53 1.41 14.57
N ARG A 37 12.43 2.15 13.91
CA ARG A 37 12.76 2.00 12.50
C ARG A 37 13.41 0.65 12.23
N VAL A 38 12.96 0.02 11.15
CA VAL A 38 13.45 -1.29 10.70
C VAL A 38 14.47 -1.09 9.58
N SER A 39 15.52 -1.91 9.52
CA SER A 39 16.53 -1.80 8.46
C SER A 39 15.95 -2.18 7.09
N SER A 40 16.57 -1.69 6.01
CA SER A 40 16.14 -1.98 4.63
C SER A 40 16.05 -3.48 4.33
N GLU A 41 16.93 -4.29 4.92
CA GLU A 41 17.00 -5.74 4.72
C GLU A 41 15.82 -6.43 5.41
N GLU A 42 15.38 -5.89 6.55
CA GLU A 42 14.31 -6.43 7.35
C GLU A 42 12.92 -5.99 6.89
N LEU A 43 12.81 -4.96 6.05
CA LEU A 43 11.55 -4.55 5.45
C LEU A 43 10.86 -5.71 4.72
N LEU A 44 9.53 -5.74 4.81
CA LEU A 44 8.72 -6.65 4.00
C LEU A 44 8.80 -6.26 2.52
N ASP A 45 8.60 -7.25 1.65
CA ASP A 45 8.73 -7.11 0.20
C ASP A 45 7.92 -5.94 -0.38
N ILE A 46 6.68 -5.75 0.06
CA ILE A 46 5.86 -4.64 -0.39
C ILE A 46 6.41 -3.27 0.04
N ASP A 47 6.98 -3.20 1.24
CA ASP A 47 7.54 -1.95 1.76
C ASP A 47 8.84 -1.62 1.03
N LYS A 48 9.68 -2.63 0.75
CA LYS A 48 10.86 -2.50 -0.12
C LYS A 48 10.48 -2.01 -1.51
N TRP A 49 9.42 -2.57 -2.09
CA TRP A 49 8.93 -2.17 -3.40
C TRP A 49 8.47 -0.72 -3.42
N MET A 50 7.67 -0.30 -2.44
CA MET A 50 7.22 1.09 -2.34
C MET A 50 8.38 2.06 -2.09
N LEU A 51 9.38 1.65 -1.31
CA LEU A 51 10.58 2.44 -1.08
C LEU A 51 11.40 2.63 -2.38
N SER A 52 11.52 1.59 -3.22
CA SER A 52 12.14 1.69 -4.56
C SER A 52 11.35 2.65 -5.46
N LYS A 53 10.02 2.51 -5.49
CA LYS A 53 9.12 3.42 -6.24
C LYS A 53 9.27 4.87 -5.79
N LEU A 54 9.43 5.13 -4.50
CA LEU A 54 9.70 6.46 -3.96
C LEU A 54 11.01 7.03 -4.51
N GLN A 55 12.08 6.23 -4.60
CA GLN A 55 13.36 6.70 -5.16
C GLN A 55 13.22 7.09 -6.64
N ARG A 56 12.47 6.31 -7.43
CA ARG A 56 12.15 6.67 -8.83
C ARG A 56 11.41 8.00 -8.91
N LEU A 57 10.40 8.18 -8.05
CA LEU A 57 9.64 9.43 -7.97
C LEU A 57 10.55 10.62 -7.63
N ILE A 58 11.45 10.49 -6.65
CA ILE A 58 12.38 11.56 -6.26
C ILE A 58 13.21 12.01 -7.46
N SER A 59 13.75 11.06 -8.24
CA SER A 59 14.50 11.36 -9.47
C SER A 59 13.65 12.16 -10.46
N ASP A 60 12.42 11.73 -10.72
CA ASP A 60 11.53 12.37 -11.69
C ASP A 60 11.04 13.76 -11.24
N LEU A 61 10.74 13.92 -9.95
CA LEU A 61 10.33 15.20 -9.37
C LEU A 61 11.47 16.22 -9.42
N LYS A 62 12.68 15.79 -9.06
CA LYS A 62 13.88 16.64 -9.12
C LYS A 62 14.15 17.11 -10.54
N ALA A 63 14.17 16.18 -11.51
CA ALA A 63 14.32 16.52 -12.92
C ALA A 63 13.21 17.47 -13.42
N GLY A 64 11.98 17.31 -12.93
CA GLY A 64 10.88 18.21 -13.24
C GLY A 64 11.13 19.64 -12.73
N TYR A 65 11.65 19.80 -11.51
CA TYR A 65 12.01 21.11 -10.97
C TYR A 65 13.21 21.74 -11.69
N ASP A 66 14.27 20.97 -11.95
CA ASP A 66 15.48 21.45 -12.64
C ASP A 66 15.18 21.98 -14.06
N ASN A 67 14.17 21.40 -14.72
CA ASN A 67 13.73 21.79 -16.07
C ASN A 67 12.52 22.76 -16.06
N TYR A 68 12.11 23.28 -14.90
CA TYR A 68 10.95 24.17 -14.75
C TYR A 68 9.62 23.56 -15.24
N GLU A 69 9.50 22.22 -15.24
CA GLU A 69 8.32 21.45 -15.64
C GLU A 69 7.32 21.28 -14.48
N PHE A 70 6.90 22.38 -13.83
CA PHE A 70 6.07 22.32 -12.61
C PHE A 70 4.75 21.53 -12.77
N HIS A 71 4.15 21.58 -13.95
CA HIS A 71 2.94 20.82 -14.28
C HIS A 71 3.18 19.31 -14.22
N LYS A 72 4.37 18.84 -14.62
CA LYS A 72 4.79 17.44 -14.55
C LYS A 72 5.04 17.03 -13.10
N VAL A 73 5.73 17.87 -12.32
CA VAL A 73 5.93 17.66 -10.88
C VAL A 73 4.60 17.45 -10.17
N PHE A 74 3.64 18.37 -10.38
CA PHE A 74 2.31 18.24 -9.79
C PHE A 74 1.63 16.93 -10.18
N ARG A 75 1.64 16.59 -11.49
CA ARG A 75 1.02 15.35 -11.99
C ARG A 75 1.65 14.10 -11.37
N LEU A 76 2.99 14.06 -11.28
CA LEU A 76 3.73 12.94 -10.70
C LEU A 76 3.40 12.78 -9.21
N ALA A 77 3.50 13.86 -8.43
CA ALA A 77 3.22 13.84 -7.00
C ALA A 77 1.74 13.49 -6.72
N TYR A 78 0.81 14.06 -7.48
CA TYR A 78 -0.62 13.75 -7.39
C TYR A 78 -0.89 12.28 -7.72
N ASN A 79 -0.36 11.77 -8.83
CA ASN A 79 -0.53 10.36 -9.22
C ASN A 79 0.06 9.42 -8.18
N PHE A 80 1.22 9.74 -7.62
CA PHE A 80 1.82 8.95 -6.54
C PHE A 80 0.90 8.92 -5.32
N CYS A 81 0.37 10.07 -4.88
CA CYS A 81 -0.57 10.15 -3.75
C CYS A 81 -1.84 9.33 -3.97
N VAL A 82 -2.40 9.36 -5.18
CA VAL A 82 -3.73 8.77 -5.46
C VAL A 82 -3.62 7.30 -5.85
N VAL A 83 -2.75 6.99 -6.81
CA VAL A 83 -2.68 5.66 -7.43
C VAL A 83 -1.80 4.76 -6.59
N GLU A 84 -0.54 5.14 -6.40
CA GLU A 84 0.47 4.28 -5.74
C GLU A 84 0.20 4.17 -4.23
N LEU A 85 -0.08 5.30 -3.57
CA LEU A 85 -0.31 5.31 -2.12
C LEU A 85 -1.76 4.97 -1.76
N SER A 86 -2.71 5.88 -2.02
CA SER A 86 -4.07 5.74 -1.48
C SER A 86 -4.81 4.51 -2.02
N SER A 87 -4.75 4.26 -3.32
CA SER A 87 -5.54 3.18 -3.95
C SER A 87 -4.90 1.80 -3.80
N PHE A 88 -3.56 1.75 -3.74
CA PHE A 88 -2.81 0.51 -3.69
C PHE A 88 -2.18 0.30 -2.31
N TYR A 89 -1.06 0.98 -2.01
CA TYR A 89 -0.22 0.68 -0.86
C TYR A 89 -0.95 0.81 0.47
N PHE A 90 -1.56 1.96 0.75
CA PHE A 90 -2.25 2.22 2.02
C PHE A 90 -3.42 1.27 2.24
N ASN A 91 -4.11 0.85 1.17
CA ASN A 91 -5.21 -0.08 1.30
C ASN A 91 -4.74 -1.47 1.76
N MET A 92 -3.58 -1.91 1.27
CA MET A 92 -2.93 -3.16 1.70
C MET A 92 -2.39 -3.07 3.13
N LEU A 93 -1.93 -1.90 3.55
CA LEU A 93 -1.36 -1.72 4.88
C LEU A 93 -2.40 -1.66 6.01
N LYS A 94 -3.69 -1.40 5.73
CA LYS A 94 -4.71 -1.19 6.77
C LYS A 94 -4.77 -2.33 7.78
N ASP A 95 -4.74 -3.57 7.34
CA ASP A 95 -4.77 -4.72 8.25
C ASP A 95 -3.55 -4.73 9.18
N ARG A 96 -2.35 -4.48 8.63
CA ARG A 96 -1.10 -4.40 9.40
C ARG A 96 -1.11 -3.22 10.38
N LEU A 97 -1.46 -2.03 9.91
CA LEU A 97 -1.45 -0.81 10.73
C LEU A 97 -2.49 -0.85 11.86
N TYR A 98 -3.65 -1.45 11.63
CA TYR A 98 -4.77 -1.42 12.58
C TYR A 98 -4.86 -2.64 13.48
N THR A 99 -4.35 -3.79 13.04
CA THR A 99 -4.57 -5.07 13.76
C THR A 99 -3.30 -5.70 14.30
N PHE A 100 -2.12 -5.30 13.85
CA PHE A 100 -0.87 -5.84 14.39
C PHE A 100 -0.44 -5.07 15.64
N ASN A 101 0.31 -5.76 16.52
CA ASN A 101 0.86 -5.17 17.72
C ASN A 101 1.75 -3.95 17.36
N LYS A 102 1.76 -2.93 18.22
CA LYS A 102 2.54 -1.69 18.00
C LYS A 102 4.01 -1.93 17.70
N LYS A 103 4.60 -2.99 18.27
CA LYS A 103 6.03 -3.35 18.10
C LYS A 103 6.25 -4.51 17.13
N SER A 104 5.21 -4.95 16.42
CA SER A 104 5.38 -6.03 15.45
C SER A 104 6.23 -5.56 14.28
N LYS A 105 7.10 -6.45 13.76
CA LYS A 105 7.94 -6.16 12.60
C LYS A 105 7.11 -5.73 11.39
N GLU A 106 5.96 -6.36 11.19
CA GLU A 106 5.05 -6.06 10.08
C GLU A 106 4.48 -4.65 10.20
N ARG A 107 4.14 -4.17 11.39
CA ARG A 107 3.69 -2.80 11.56
C ARG A 107 4.84 -1.80 11.43
N LEU A 108 5.98 -2.07 12.06
CA LEU A 108 7.14 -1.18 12.03
C LEU A 108 7.75 -1.05 10.63
N SER A 109 7.72 -2.12 9.84
CA SER A 109 8.12 -2.11 8.42
C SER A 109 7.25 -1.14 7.59
N ALA A 110 5.93 -1.12 7.83
CA ALA A 110 5.02 -0.17 7.17
C ALA A 110 5.31 1.26 7.62
N GLN A 111 5.40 1.48 8.93
CA GLN A 111 5.61 2.82 9.49
C GLN A 111 6.95 3.41 9.03
N THR A 112 8.01 2.60 8.96
CA THR A 112 9.32 3.01 8.42
C THR A 112 9.20 3.59 7.00
N VAL A 113 8.47 2.90 6.10
CA VAL A 113 8.35 3.37 4.71
C VAL A 113 7.33 4.51 4.58
N ILE A 114 6.26 4.52 5.36
CA ILE A 114 5.32 5.65 5.43
C ILE A 114 6.03 6.93 5.89
N ASP A 115 6.89 6.81 6.90
CA ASP A 115 7.73 7.90 7.41
C ASP A 115 8.72 8.41 6.35
N GLU A 116 9.44 7.50 5.67
CA GLU A 116 10.28 7.87 4.53
C GLU A 116 9.49 8.61 3.44
N ILE A 117 8.32 8.09 3.04
CA ILE A 117 7.46 8.74 2.05
C ILE A 117 7.14 10.18 2.49
N PHE A 118 6.79 10.39 3.77
CA PHE A 118 6.50 11.71 4.29
C PHE A 118 7.69 12.65 4.18
N CYS A 119 8.82 12.27 4.76
CA CYS A 119 10.02 13.10 4.82
C CYS A 119 10.58 13.41 3.43
N LYS A 120 10.41 12.50 2.46
CA LYS A 120 10.92 12.69 1.10
C LYS A 120 9.95 13.40 0.17
N LEU A 121 8.63 13.19 0.31
CA LEU A 121 7.64 13.79 -0.57
C LEU A 121 7.30 15.23 -0.19
N LEU A 122 7.24 15.54 1.11
CA LEU A 122 6.79 16.85 1.60
C LEU A 122 7.62 18.04 1.07
N PRO A 123 8.98 17.96 1.00
CA PRO A 123 9.78 19.04 0.41
C PRO A 123 9.42 19.32 -1.06
N PHE A 124 9.14 18.30 -1.87
CA PHE A 124 8.69 18.49 -3.26
C PHE A 124 7.28 19.06 -3.37
N LEU A 125 6.41 18.85 -2.38
CA LEU A 125 5.07 19.45 -2.36
C LEU A 125 5.09 20.90 -1.88
N THR A 126 6.14 21.30 -1.16
CA THR A 126 6.24 22.61 -0.50
C THR A 126 6.08 23.80 -1.47
N PRO A 127 6.70 23.82 -2.67
CA PRO A 127 6.50 24.92 -3.62
C PRO A 127 5.09 24.98 -4.23
N ILE A 128 4.28 23.92 -4.10
CA ILE A 128 2.93 23.83 -4.70
C ILE A 128 1.84 24.12 -3.66
N ILE A 129 1.98 23.59 -2.44
CA ILE A 129 0.98 23.68 -1.37
C ILE A 129 1.58 24.24 -0.06
N SER A 130 2.32 25.34 -0.18
CA SER A 130 3.13 25.96 0.89
C SER A 130 2.50 25.97 2.29
N PHE A 131 1.29 26.51 2.43
CA PHE A 131 0.61 26.56 3.74
C PHE A 131 0.28 25.17 4.31
N THR A 132 -0.20 24.26 3.46
CA THR A 132 -0.53 22.89 3.90
C THR A 132 0.74 22.09 4.18
N ALA A 133 1.81 22.31 3.43
CA ALA A 133 3.10 21.66 3.68
C ALA A 133 3.64 22.07 5.05
N GLU A 134 3.64 23.37 5.36
CA GLU A 134 4.09 23.89 6.66
C GLU A 134 3.19 23.40 7.80
N GLU A 135 1.86 23.48 7.67
CA GLU A 135 0.90 22.94 8.65
C GLU A 135 1.20 21.46 8.97
N THR A 136 1.36 20.65 7.92
CA THR A 136 1.60 19.21 8.05
C THR A 136 2.96 18.93 8.67
N TYR A 137 4.00 19.71 8.31
CA TYR A 137 5.33 19.59 8.88
C TYR A 137 5.35 19.91 10.38
N GLN A 138 4.65 20.95 10.82
CA GLN A 138 4.54 21.28 12.24
C GLN A 138 3.83 20.19 13.04
N GLU A 139 2.78 19.57 12.48
CA GLU A 139 2.12 18.41 13.12
C GLU A 139 3.02 17.17 13.19
N TYR A 140 3.88 16.96 12.19
CA TYR A 140 4.89 15.91 12.23
C TYR A 140 5.94 16.17 13.31
N LYS A 141 6.48 17.39 13.37
CA LYS A 141 7.47 17.81 14.39
C LYS A 141 6.99 17.61 15.83
N LYS A 142 5.70 17.80 16.10
CA LYS A 142 5.11 17.56 17.43
C LYS A 142 5.20 16.09 17.87
N GLN A 143 5.29 15.17 16.91
CA GLN A 143 5.32 13.73 17.16
C GLN A 143 6.74 13.20 17.34
N ASP A 144 7.74 13.85 16.73
CA ASP A 144 9.15 13.54 16.92
C ASP A 144 9.74 14.37 18.08
N THR A 145 9.84 13.76 19.25
CA THR A 145 10.40 14.40 20.45
C THR A 145 11.93 14.30 20.55
N GLY A 146 12.61 13.77 19.53
CA GLY A 146 14.01 13.32 19.64
C GLY A 146 15.02 14.00 18.72
N SER A 147 14.62 14.50 17.55
CA SER A 147 15.56 15.02 16.56
C SER A 147 15.60 16.56 16.50
N LYS A 148 16.78 17.13 16.23
CA LYS A 148 16.93 18.57 15.94
C LYS A 148 16.42 18.85 14.52
N MET A 149 15.10 18.89 14.39
CA MET A 149 14.45 19.25 13.14
C MET A 149 14.57 20.75 12.86
N GLN A 150 14.59 21.13 11.59
CA GLN A 150 14.52 22.54 11.18
C GLN A 150 13.22 23.19 11.66
N ASP A 151 13.21 24.52 11.79
CA ASP A 151 12.04 25.22 12.32
C ASP A 151 10.83 25.14 11.40
N SER A 152 11.06 25.13 10.09
CA SER A 152 10.02 25.15 9.05
C SER A 152 10.40 24.23 7.89
N VAL A 153 9.39 23.75 7.15
CA VAL A 153 9.56 22.92 5.96
C VAL A 153 10.34 23.67 4.85
N PHE A 154 10.27 25.00 4.83
CA PHE A 154 10.98 25.84 3.86
C PHE A 154 12.49 25.90 4.09
N LEU A 155 12.98 25.38 5.22
CA LEU A 155 14.40 25.27 5.55
C LEU A 155 14.97 23.88 5.24
N LEU A 156 14.16 22.98 4.68
CA LEU A 156 14.60 21.66 4.27
C LEU A 156 15.18 21.69 2.87
N ASP A 157 16.27 20.95 2.68
CA ASP A 157 16.80 20.67 1.35
C ASP A 157 15.88 19.72 0.58
N ILE A 158 15.91 19.84 -0.75
CA ILE A 158 15.27 18.86 -1.62
C ILE A 158 15.99 17.51 -1.46
N PRO A 159 15.25 16.41 -1.18
CA PRO A 159 15.87 15.10 -0.99
C PRO A 159 16.54 14.57 -2.26
N GLU A 160 17.68 13.90 -2.04
CA GLU A 160 18.39 13.17 -3.09
C GLU A 160 17.94 11.71 -3.19
N VAL A 161 18.14 11.13 -4.37
CA VAL A 161 17.94 9.71 -4.61
C VAL A 161 18.93 8.90 -3.79
N ASN A 162 18.44 7.91 -3.05
CA ASN A 162 19.26 6.92 -2.39
C ASN A 162 19.25 5.61 -3.18
N GLU A 163 20.28 5.42 -4.01
CA GLU A 163 20.43 4.24 -4.88
C GLU A 163 20.41 2.91 -4.12
N LYS A 164 20.72 2.90 -2.81
CA LYS A 164 20.63 1.67 -1.98
C LYS A 164 19.21 1.13 -1.85
N PHE A 165 18.21 1.99 -2.03
CA PHE A 165 16.81 1.61 -1.93
C PHE A 165 16.18 1.31 -3.29
N VAL A 166 16.90 1.56 -4.39
CA VAL A 166 16.47 1.17 -5.72
C VAL A 166 16.71 -0.33 -5.89
N ASN A 167 15.64 -1.08 -6.11
CA ASN A 167 15.69 -2.54 -6.20
C ASN A 167 14.90 -3.03 -7.44
N GLN A 168 15.62 -3.33 -8.51
CA GLN A 168 15.01 -3.76 -9.76
C GLN A 168 14.36 -5.15 -9.67
N GLU A 169 14.86 -6.04 -8.80
CA GLU A 169 14.30 -7.37 -8.64
C GLU A 169 12.94 -7.33 -7.96
N ILE A 170 12.79 -6.51 -6.91
CA ILE A 170 11.50 -6.32 -6.24
C ILE A 170 10.51 -5.57 -7.14
N GLU A 171 10.98 -4.61 -7.95
CA GLU A 171 10.17 -3.95 -8.99
C GLU A 171 9.57 -4.98 -9.96
N LYS A 172 10.41 -5.83 -10.57
CA LYS A 172 9.95 -6.91 -11.48
C LYS A 172 9.02 -7.92 -10.81
N LYS A 173 9.30 -8.28 -9.55
CA LYS A 173 8.43 -9.19 -8.78
C LYS A 173 7.02 -8.60 -8.62
N PHE A 174 6.92 -7.33 -8.26
CA PHE A 174 5.62 -6.68 -8.07
C PHE A 174 4.93 -6.35 -9.38
N GLU A 175 5.64 -6.10 -10.48
CA GLU A 175 5.05 -6.03 -11.82
C GLU A 175 4.27 -7.31 -12.14
N GLU A 176 4.85 -8.48 -11.89
CA GLU A 176 4.18 -9.77 -12.11
C GLU A 176 2.99 -9.98 -11.15
N ILE A 177 3.15 -9.63 -9.86
CA ILE A 177 2.04 -9.68 -8.88
C ILE A 177 0.87 -8.78 -9.33
N ILE A 178 1.15 -7.59 -9.86
CA ILE A 178 0.12 -6.63 -10.30
C ILE A 178 -0.63 -7.17 -11.52
N LYS A 179 0.05 -7.80 -12.49
CA LYS A 179 -0.63 -8.46 -13.63
C LYS A 179 -1.60 -9.53 -13.15
N ILE A 180 -1.16 -10.38 -12.22
CA ILE A 180 -2.00 -11.43 -11.64
C ILE A 180 -3.18 -10.80 -10.87
N ARG A 181 -2.93 -9.72 -10.13
CA ARG A 181 -3.98 -8.99 -9.39
C ARG A 181 -5.07 -8.49 -10.33
N ASP A 182 -4.74 -7.97 -11.50
CA ASP A 182 -5.73 -7.45 -12.44
C ASP A 182 -6.68 -8.56 -12.93
N VAL A 183 -6.15 -9.75 -13.21
CA VAL A 183 -6.95 -10.94 -13.54
C VAL A 183 -7.86 -11.36 -12.39
N VAL A 184 -7.34 -11.35 -11.15
CA VAL A 184 -8.10 -11.70 -9.95
C VAL A 184 -9.20 -10.68 -9.66
N LEU A 185 -8.92 -9.39 -9.78
CA LEU A 185 -9.90 -8.33 -9.56
C LEU A 185 -11.06 -8.43 -10.56
N LYS A 186 -10.76 -8.71 -11.84
CA LYS A 186 -11.81 -8.95 -12.84
C LYS A 186 -12.72 -10.11 -12.42
N SER A 187 -12.14 -11.22 -11.96
CA SER A 187 -12.90 -12.38 -11.51
C SER A 187 -13.71 -12.11 -10.23
N LEU A 188 -13.17 -11.31 -9.30
CA LEU A 188 -13.89 -10.86 -8.11
C LEU A 188 -15.10 -9.99 -8.46
N GLU A 189 -14.95 -9.06 -9.41
CA GLU A 189 -16.06 -8.21 -9.88
C GLU A 189 -17.16 -9.03 -10.57
N ASP A 190 -16.80 -10.05 -11.33
CA ASP A 190 -17.78 -10.94 -11.98
C ASP A 190 -18.62 -11.70 -10.94
N GLU A 191 -17.99 -12.22 -9.88
CA GLU A 191 -18.72 -12.91 -8.81
C GLU A 191 -19.52 -11.96 -7.90
N ARG A 192 -19.06 -10.71 -7.71
CA ARG A 192 -19.86 -9.67 -7.03
C ARG A 192 -21.15 -9.37 -7.77
N LYS A 193 -21.10 -9.24 -9.09
CA LYS A 193 -22.30 -9.01 -9.92
C LYS A 193 -23.30 -10.16 -9.85
N LYS A 194 -22.82 -11.39 -9.63
CA LYS A 194 -23.65 -12.58 -9.43
C LYS A 194 -24.19 -12.70 -8.00
N GLY A 195 -23.74 -11.86 -7.06
CA GLY A 195 -24.15 -11.89 -5.66
C GLY A 195 -23.50 -13.02 -4.84
N VAL A 196 -22.43 -13.65 -5.35
CA VAL A 196 -21.74 -14.75 -4.65
C VAL A 196 -20.93 -14.22 -3.46
N ILE A 197 -20.36 -13.03 -3.60
CA ILE A 197 -19.65 -12.30 -2.53
C ILE A 197 -20.06 -10.81 -2.57
N GLY A 198 -20.07 -10.14 -1.42
CA GLY A 198 -20.32 -8.70 -1.32
C GLY A 198 -19.04 -7.86 -1.35
N ASN A 199 -17.98 -8.33 -0.69
CA ASN A 199 -16.66 -7.66 -0.66
C ASN A 199 -15.51 -8.65 -0.88
N SER A 200 -14.29 -8.16 -1.16
CA SER A 200 -13.13 -9.04 -1.40
C SER A 200 -12.75 -9.89 -0.19
N LEU A 201 -12.95 -9.38 1.03
CA LEU A 201 -12.60 -10.12 2.24
C LEU A 201 -13.52 -11.34 2.45
N GLU A 202 -14.70 -11.37 1.85
CA GLU A 202 -15.57 -12.56 1.81
C GLU A 202 -15.10 -13.63 0.82
N ALA A 203 -14.01 -13.40 0.08
CA ALA A 203 -13.55 -14.31 -0.96
C ALA A 203 -12.38 -15.19 -0.52
N LYS A 204 -12.41 -16.43 -1.02
CA LYS A 204 -11.27 -17.33 -1.22
C LYS A 204 -10.95 -17.35 -2.70
N ILE A 205 -9.70 -17.07 -3.03
CA ILE A 205 -9.16 -17.19 -4.39
C ILE A 205 -8.46 -18.53 -4.53
N VAL A 206 -8.79 -19.27 -5.58
CA VAL A 206 -8.05 -20.47 -5.98
C VAL A 206 -7.43 -20.20 -7.35
N LEU A 207 -6.10 -20.18 -7.39
CA LEU A 207 -5.32 -19.99 -8.60
C LEU A 207 -4.83 -21.33 -9.12
N TYR A 208 -4.90 -21.52 -10.43
CA TYR A 208 -4.29 -22.64 -11.12
C TYR A 208 -3.52 -22.15 -12.34
N THR A 209 -2.39 -22.79 -12.64
CA THR A 209 -1.64 -22.61 -13.89
C THR A 209 -1.01 -23.94 -14.26
N ASN A 210 -0.93 -24.22 -15.56
CA ASN A 210 -0.21 -25.37 -16.11
C ASN A 210 1.28 -25.05 -16.38
N VAL A 211 1.74 -23.83 -16.11
CA VAL A 211 3.13 -23.41 -16.30
C VAL A 211 3.91 -23.54 -14.99
N ASP A 212 4.90 -24.44 -14.95
CA ASP A 212 5.66 -24.76 -13.74
C ASP A 212 6.38 -23.56 -13.11
N GLU A 213 6.97 -22.68 -13.94
CA GLU A 213 7.65 -21.48 -13.46
C GLU A 213 6.67 -20.51 -12.77
N LYS A 214 5.49 -20.29 -13.38
CA LYS A 214 4.43 -19.46 -12.79
C LYS A 214 3.89 -20.10 -11.51
N LYS A 215 3.73 -21.42 -11.48
CA LYS A 215 3.32 -22.14 -10.26
C LYS A 215 4.34 -21.96 -9.12
N LYS A 216 5.63 -22.06 -9.41
CA LYS A 216 6.71 -21.77 -8.43
C LYS A 216 6.65 -20.32 -7.96
N PHE A 217 6.45 -19.37 -8.87
CA PHE A 217 6.29 -17.95 -8.54
C PHE A 217 5.10 -17.71 -7.61
N LEU A 218 3.93 -18.27 -7.93
CA LEU A 218 2.73 -18.13 -7.12
C LEU A 218 2.91 -18.69 -5.70
N LYS A 219 3.50 -19.87 -5.58
CA LYS A 219 3.78 -20.49 -4.27
C LYS A 219 4.83 -19.71 -3.48
N GLY A 220 5.89 -19.25 -4.14
CA GLY A 220 6.97 -18.47 -3.51
C GLY A 220 6.54 -17.08 -3.04
N ASN A 221 5.46 -16.52 -3.59
CA ASN A 221 4.96 -15.17 -3.28
C ASN A 221 3.55 -15.18 -2.67
N HIS A 222 3.15 -16.30 -2.05
CA HIS A 222 1.78 -16.50 -1.56
C HIS A 222 1.28 -15.35 -0.66
N GLN A 223 2.06 -14.93 0.34
CA GLN A 223 1.67 -13.85 1.24
C GLN A 223 1.55 -12.49 0.52
N ASN A 224 2.50 -12.17 -0.37
CA ASN A 224 2.44 -10.93 -1.15
C ASN A 224 1.19 -10.89 -2.04
N LEU A 225 0.81 -12.02 -2.64
CA LEU A 225 -0.38 -12.15 -3.46
C LEU A 225 -1.66 -12.00 -2.62
N LEU A 226 -1.72 -12.69 -1.47
CA LEU A 226 -2.84 -12.60 -0.53
C LEU A 226 -3.08 -11.14 -0.09
N ASP A 227 -2.02 -10.45 0.33
CA ASP A 227 -2.08 -9.05 0.74
C ASP A 227 -2.54 -8.17 -0.44
N THR A 228 -2.07 -8.46 -1.66
CA THR A 228 -2.35 -7.64 -2.85
C THR A 228 -3.78 -7.77 -3.35
N PHE A 229 -4.37 -8.95 -3.20
CA PHE A 229 -5.75 -9.21 -3.62
C PHE A 229 -6.77 -8.68 -2.61
N LEU A 230 -6.36 -8.44 -1.36
CA LEU A 230 -7.23 -8.01 -0.25
C LEU A 230 -8.38 -9.02 -0.03
N VAL A 231 -8.04 -10.31 -0.02
CA VAL A 231 -8.98 -11.43 0.16
C VAL A 231 -8.63 -12.24 1.40
N SER A 232 -9.58 -12.99 1.95
CA SER A 232 -9.33 -13.74 3.20
C SER A 232 -8.46 -14.97 3.02
N GLN A 233 -8.53 -15.60 1.85
CA GLN A 233 -7.87 -16.88 1.61
C GLN A 233 -7.35 -16.97 0.17
N LEU A 234 -6.19 -17.59 0.01
CA LEU A 234 -5.56 -17.87 -1.27
C LEU A 234 -5.07 -19.31 -1.30
N GLU A 235 -5.41 -20.04 -2.35
CA GLU A 235 -4.95 -21.40 -2.61
C GLU A 235 -4.34 -21.49 -4.00
N ILE A 236 -3.20 -22.18 -4.12
CA ILE A 236 -2.59 -22.50 -5.42
C ILE A 236 -2.85 -23.98 -5.70
N ALA A 237 -3.76 -24.27 -6.61
CA ALA A 237 -4.22 -25.62 -6.90
C ALA A 237 -3.22 -26.41 -7.76
N GLU A 238 -3.29 -27.74 -7.64
CA GLU A 238 -2.45 -28.67 -8.41
C GLU A 238 -3.05 -29.01 -9.79
N SER A 239 -4.36 -28.85 -9.95
CA SER A 239 -5.12 -29.12 -11.17
C SER A 239 -6.16 -28.01 -11.44
N SER A 240 -6.69 -27.97 -12.66
CA SER A 240 -7.74 -27.02 -13.07
C SER A 240 -8.97 -27.14 -12.17
N VAL A 241 -9.57 -25.98 -11.85
CA VAL A 241 -10.62 -25.84 -10.82
C VAL A 241 -11.98 -25.42 -11.40
N GLY A 242 -12.07 -25.19 -12.71
CA GLY A 242 -13.26 -24.68 -13.39
C GLY A 242 -13.51 -23.20 -13.10
N GLY A 243 -12.47 -22.37 -13.13
CA GLY A 243 -12.53 -20.91 -12.95
C GLY A 243 -12.49 -20.12 -14.26
N ASN A 244 -12.47 -18.79 -14.14
CA ASN A 244 -12.21 -17.89 -15.25
C ASN A 244 -10.77 -18.06 -15.73
N LYS A 245 -10.58 -18.22 -17.03
CA LYS A 245 -9.25 -18.39 -17.63
C LYS A 245 -8.79 -17.10 -18.28
N ASP A 246 -7.56 -16.74 -18.00
CA ASP A 246 -6.82 -15.70 -18.69
C ASP A 246 -5.69 -16.35 -19.49
N GLU A 247 -5.84 -16.32 -20.81
CA GLU A 247 -4.89 -16.96 -21.73
C GLU A 247 -3.55 -16.21 -21.80
N SER A 248 -3.58 -14.88 -21.68
CA SER A 248 -2.36 -14.06 -21.69
C SER A 248 -1.45 -14.37 -20.51
N GLU A 249 -2.03 -14.52 -19.32
CA GLU A 249 -1.30 -14.80 -18.09
C GLU A 249 -1.13 -16.31 -17.80
N ASN A 250 -1.68 -17.18 -18.66
CA ASN A 250 -1.77 -18.63 -18.44
C ASN A 250 -2.29 -18.97 -17.02
N LEU A 251 -3.34 -18.27 -16.61
CA LEU A 251 -3.84 -18.31 -15.24
C LEU A 251 -5.34 -18.61 -15.23
N GLU A 252 -5.72 -19.56 -14.39
CA GLU A 252 -7.12 -19.83 -14.07
C GLU A 252 -7.41 -19.34 -12.66
N VAL A 253 -8.48 -18.56 -12.53
CA VAL A 253 -8.92 -17.95 -11.27
C VAL A 253 -10.31 -18.42 -10.94
N LYS A 254 -10.46 -19.11 -9.81
CA LYS A 254 -11.75 -19.42 -9.22
C LYS A 254 -11.96 -18.62 -7.95
N VAL A 255 -13.10 -17.97 -7.87
CA VAL A 255 -13.52 -17.19 -6.70
C VAL A 255 -14.59 -18.02 -5.97
N LEU A 256 -14.41 -18.18 -4.67
CA LEU A 256 -15.34 -18.88 -3.78
C LEU A 256 -15.61 -17.99 -2.56
N PRO A 257 -16.73 -18.17 -1.85
CA PRO A 257 -16.86 -17.63 -0.51
C PRO A 257 -15.74 -18.17 0.40
N ALA A 258 -15.15 -17.30 1.21
CA ALA A 258 -14.14 -17.67 2.20
C ALA A 258 -14.75 -18.56 3.28
N SER A 259 -13.98 -19.54 3.76
CA SER A 259 -14.43 -20.43 4.84
C SER A 259 -14.34 -19.79 6.23
N GLY A 260 -15.06 -20.38 7.17
CA GLY A 260 -15.05 -19.99 8.57
C GLY A 260 -16.03 -18.87 8.89
N LYS A 261 -15.65 -18.00 9.82
CA LYS A 261 -16.48 -16.87 10.27
C LYS A 261 -15.73 -15.56 10.13
N LYS A 262 -16.46 -14.46 10.01
CA LYS A 262 -15.91 -13.10 10.00
C LYS A 262 -15.32 -12.73 11.36
N CYS A 263 -14.03 -12.36 11.39
CA CYS A 263 -13.39 -11.78 12.55
C CYS A 263 -13.87 -10.33 12.77
N VAL A 264 -14.36 -9.99 13.97
CA VAL A 264 -14.87 -8.62 14.23
C VAL A 264 -13.78 -7.55 14.27
N ARG A 265 -12.51 -7.94 14.43
CA ARG A 265 -11.36 -7.03 14.51
C ARG A 265 -10.74 -6.70 13.14
N CYS A 266 -10.35 -7.71 12.37
CA CYS A 266 -9.71 -7.51 11.05
C CYS A 266 -10.66 -7.66 9.87
N TRP A 267 -11.91 -8.09 10.10
CA TRP A 267 -12.95 -8.35 9.09
C TRP A 267 -12.64 -9.47 8.09
N MET A 268 -11.50 -10.15 8.24
CA MET A 268 -11.16 -11.35 7.49
C MET A 268 -12.01 -12.54 7.95
N TRP A 269 -12.36 -13.40 7.00
CA TRP A 269 -12.99 -14.68 7.24
C TRP A 269 -11.92 -15.74 7.54
N SER A 270 -12.11 -16.48 8.63
CA SER A 270 -11.12 -17.46 9.06
C SER A 270 -11.78 -18.61 9.82
N ASP A 271 -11.29 -19.82 9.56
CA ASP A 271 -11.64 -21.03 10.32
C ASP A 271 -11.06 -21.02 11.75
N THR A 272 -10.33 -19.97 12.13
CA THR A 272 -9.73 -19.84 13.46
C THR A 272 -10.56 -18.99 14.42
N VAL A 273 -11.61 -18.32 13.95
CA VAL A 273 -12.54 -17.57 14.81
C VAL A 273 -13.27 -18.56 15.73
N GLY A 274 -13.28 -18.27 17.03
CA GLY A 274 -13.86 -19.13 18.05
C GLY A 274 -12.93 -20.20 18.63
N LYS A 275 -11.66 -20.26 18.18
CA LYS A 275 -10.67 -21.21 18.72
C LYS A 275 -10.03 -20.77 20.04
N GLU A 276 -10.03 -19.47 20.34
CA GLU A 276 -9.54 -18.93 21.61
C GLU A 276 -10.72 -18.66 22.56
N PRO A 277 -10.86 -19.39 23.69
CA PRO A 277 -11.97 -19.21 24.62
C PRO A 277 -12.11 -17.78 25.17
N ALA A 278 -11.00 -17.09 25.42
CA ALA A 278 -11.03 -15.71 25.92
C ALA A 278 -11.51 -14.69 24.87
N HIS A 279 -11.46 -15.06 23.58
CA HIS A 279 -11.73 -14.14 22.47
C HIS A 279 -12.45 -14.87 21.30
N GLN A 280 -13.72 -15.18 21.50
CA GLN A 280 -14.49 -16.04 20.58
C GLN A 280 -14.83 -15.40 19.23
N GLU A 281 -14.84 -14.06 19.13
CA GLU A 281 -15.26 -13.33 17.92
C GLU A 281 -14.10 -12.89 17.01
N ILE A 282 -12.85 -13.19 17.38
CA ILE A 282 -11.66 -12.81 16.60
C ILE A 282 -10.84 -14.03 16.19
N CYS A 283 -10.09 -13.89 15.10
CA CYS A 283 -9.21 -14.94 14.59
C CYS A 283 -7.90 -15.03 15.39
N LEU A 284 -7.21 -16.16 15.33
CA LEU A 284 -5.96 -16.38 16.09
C LEU A 284 -4.85 -15.37 15.75
N LYS A 285 -4.79 -14.88 14.50
CA LYS A 285 -3.90 -13.77 14.10
C LYS A 285 -4.17 -12.53 14.96
N CYS A 286 -5.44 -12.17 15.12
CA CYS A 286 -5.83 -11.01 15.90
C CYS A 286 -5.61 -11.24 17.40
N VAL A 287 -5.82 -12.45 17.93
CA VAL A 287 -5.50 -12.79 19.33
C VAL A 287 -4.02 -12.57 19.62
N LYS A 288 -3.14 -13.09 18.75
CA LYS A 288 -1.68 -12.96 18.90
C LYS A 288 -1.20 -11.49 18.89
N ASN A 289 -2.00 -10.59 18.30
CA ASN A 289 -1.69 -9.18 18.12
C ASN A 289 -2.55 -8.25 18.98
N LEU A 290 -3.10 -8.75 20.09
CA LEU A 290 -3.67 -7.90 21.14
C LEU A 290 -2.57 -7.15 21.91
#